data_AF-A0AAU0F8N6-F1
#
_entry.id   AF-A0AAU0F8N6-F1
#
_cell.length_a   1.000
_cell.length_b   1.000
_cell.length_c   1.000
_cell.angle_alpha   90.00
_cell.angle_beta   90.00
_cell.angle_gamma   90.00
#
_symmetry.space_group_name_H-M   'P 1'
#
loop_
_entity.id
_entity.type
_entity.pdbx_description
1 polymer ?
#
loop_
_entity_poly.entity_id
_entity_poly.type
_entity_poly.pdbx_seq_one_letter_code
_entity_poly.pdbx_strand_id
1 'polypeptide(L)'
;MSIHTEIKKVTTETLRKMKQKGEKITMLTAYDFTTAKMVDAGGVDTILVGDSAANVMAGYSTTLPITLDQMIYHAQSVVRGVQRALVIVDLPFGTYQSNPEKALESAIRIMKETDANAIKLEGGAEAADAIKKIVEAGIL
;
A
#
# COMPACT_ATOMS: atom_id res chain seq x y z
N MET A 1 -2.20 -35.95 10.42
CA MET A 1 -2.51 -34.59 10.90
C MET A 1 -2.51 -33.69 9.68
N SER A 2 -3.65 -33.10 9.33
CA SER A 2 -3.74 -32.22 8.17
C SER A 2 -3.03 -30.91 8.48
N ILE A 3 -1.89 -30.67 7.83
CA ILE A 3 -1.07 -29.45 7.93
C ILE A 3 -1.66 -28.34 7.05
N HIS A 4 -2.96 -28.08 7.19
CA HIS A 4 -3.54 -26.85 6.68
C HIS A 4 -3.30 -25.77 7.74
N THR A 5 -2.11 -25.18 7.70
CA THR A 5 -1.86 -23.92 8.41
C THR A 5 -2.75 -22.88 7.74
N GLU A 6 -3.80 -22.45 8.44
CA GLU A 6 -4.68 -21.40 7.96
C GLU A 6 -3.84 -20.14 7.70
N ILE A 7 -3.78 -19.69 6.44
CA ILE A 7 -3.00 -18.50 6.07
C ILE A 7 -3.72 -17.29 6.65
N LYS A 8 -3.27 -16.83 7.81
CA LYS A 8 -3.87 -15.70 8.50
C LYS A 8 -3.41 -14.39 7.88
N LYS A 9 -4.30 -13.74 7.12
CA LYS A 9 -4.06 -12.43 6.51
C LYS A 9 -3.72 -11.36 7.56
N VAL A 10 -2.69 -10.56 7.28
CA VAL A 10 -2.29 -9.42 8.09
C VAL A 10 -3.27 -8.27 7.84
N THR A 11 -3.72 -7.65 8.92
CA THR A 11 -4.66 -6.52 8.91
C THR A 11 -4.11 -5.37 9.75
N THR A 12 -4.67 -4.17 9.61
CA THR A 12 -4.33 -3.02 10.48
C THR A 12 -4.51 -3.36 11.97
N GLU A 13 -5.52 -4.16 12.33
CA GLU A 13 -5.69 -4.65 13.69
C GLU A 13 -4.58 -5.62 14.13
N THR A 14 -4.07 -6.44 13.21
CA THR A 14 -2.92 -7.31 13.47
C THR A 14 -1.69 -6.46 13.79
N LEU A 15 -1.41 -5.43 12.99
CA LEU A 15 -0.30 -4.50 13.22
C LEU A 15 -0.44 -3.75 14.55
N ARG A 16 -1.66 -3.32 14.90
CA ARG A 16 -1.93 -2.68 16.20
C ARG A 16 -1.61 -3.60 17.38
N LYS A 17 -1.99 -4.88 17.29
CA LYS A 17 -1.68 -5.89 18.31
C LYS A 17 -0.18 -6.17 18.41
N MET A 18 0.53 -6.27 17.28
CA MET A 18 1.98 -6.44 17.27
C MET A 18 2.67 -5.30 18.02
N LYS A 19 2.29 -4.04 17.72
CA LYS A 19 2.79 -2.86 18.43
C LYS A 19 2.54 -2.93 19.93
N GLN A 20 1.33 -3.30 20.37
CA GLN A 20 0.99 -3.42 21.79
C GLN A 20 1.83 -4.49 22.51
N LYS A 21 2.23 -5.55 21.81
CA LYS A 21 3.08 -6.62 22.33
C LYS A 21 4.57 -6.34 22.22
N GLY A 22 4.97 -5.26 21.58
CA GLY A 22 6.38 -4.95 21.29
C GLY A 22 6.99 -5.82 20.17
N GLU A 23 6.16 -6.53 19.39
CA GLU A 23 6.60 -7.30 18.23
C GLU A 23 6.97 -6.33 17.09
N LYS A 24 8.12 -6.55 16.46
CA LYS A 24 8.58 -5.72 15.34
C LYS A 24 7.77 -6.03 14.09
N ILE A 25 7.37 -4.98 13.36
CA ILE A 25 6.64 -5.07 12.09
C ILE A 25 7.64 -4.94 10.96
N THR A 26 7.58 -5.87 10.01
CA THR A 26 8.40 -5.87 8.80
C THR A 26 7.63 -5.36 7.60
N MET A 27 8.26 -4.48 6.83
CA MET A 27 7.71 -3.92 5.59
C MET A 27 8.77 -3.96 4.51
N LEU A 28 8.41 -4.45 3.32
CA LEU A 28 9.25 -4.36 2.12
C LEU A 28 8.46 -3.78 0.96
N THR A 29 9.17 -3.18 0.00
CA THR A 29 8.54 -2.78 -1.25
C THR A 29 8.49 -3.94 -2.24
N ALA A 30 7.44 -3.96 -3.06
CA ALA A 30 7.35 -4.83 -4.23
C ALA A 30 6.50 -4.14 -5.30
N TYR A 31 6.79 -4.43 -6.57
CA TYR A 31 6.17 -3.71 -7.70
C TYR A 31 5.66 -4.66 -8.80
N ASP A 32 5.85 -5.97 -8.64
CA ASP A 32 5.42 -6.98 -9.60
C ASP A 32 4.96 -8.26 -8.88
N PHE A 33 4.26 -9.11 -9.62
CA PHE A 33 3.68 -10.35 -9.14
C PHE A 33 4.71 -11.34 -8.57
N THR A 34 5.84 -11.50 -9.24
CA THR A 34 6.85 -12.51 -8.90
C THR A 34 7.56 -12.12 -7.61
N THR A 35 8.00 -10.87 -7.53
CA THR A 35 8.65 -10.33 -6.33
C THR A 35 7.70 -10.33 -5.15
N ALA A 36 6.44 -9.89 -5.34
CA ALA A 36 5.43 -9.88 -4.28
C ALA A 36 5.20 -11.27 -3.68
N LYS A 37 5.13 -12.31 -4.53
CA LYS A 37 4.97 -13.70 -4.09
C LYS A 37 6.16 -14.19 -3.26
N MET A 38 7.38 -13.85 -3.67
CA MET A 38 8.59 -14.22 -2.93
C MET A 38 8.66 -13.51 -1.57
N VAL A 39 8.34 -12.22 -1.56
CA VAL A 39 8.34 -11.38 -0.36
C VAL A 39 7.28 -11.85 0.64
N ASP A 40 6.05 -12.13 0.18
CA ASP A 40 4.97 -12.66 1.02
C ASP A 40 5.31 -14.05 1.60
N ALA A 41 5.88 -14.94 0.78
CA ALA A 41 6.37 -16.25 1.24
C ALA A 41 7.52 -16.14 2.25
N GLY A 42 8.31 -15.06 2.18
CA GLY A 42 9.33 -14.70 3.17
C GLY A 42 8.76 -14.26 4.52
N GLY A 43 7.44 -14.09 4.64
CA GLY A 43 6.77 -13.80 5.90
C GLY A 43 6.73 -12.33 6.28
N VAL A 44 6.96 -11.39 5.35
CA VAL A 44 6.83 -9.96 5.68
C VAL A 44 5.42 -9.59 6.11
N ASP A 45 5.27 -8.66 7.04
CA ASP A 45 3.94 -8.30 7.56
C ASP A 45 3.18 -7.39 6.60
N THR A 46 3.89 -6.46 5.96
CA THR A 46 3.32 -5.52 5.01
C THR A 46 4.15 -5.41 3.73
N ILE A 47 3.47 -5.13 2.62
CA ILE A 47 4.09 -4.85 1.32
C ILE A 47 3.66 -3.44 0.89
N LEU A 48 4.64 -2.59 0.59
CA LEU A 48 4.43 -1.24 0.11
C LEU A 48 4.64 -1.17 -1.40
N VAL A 49 3.59 -0.86 -2.14
CA VAL A 49 3.68 -0.43 -3.54
C VAL A 49 3.96 1.07 -3.52
N GLY A 50 5.24 1.40 -3.41
CA GLY A 50 5.70 2.77 -3.22
C GLY A 50 6.01 3.50 -4.53
N ASP A 51 5.94 4.83 -4.50
CA ASP A 51 6.30 5.70 -5.62
C ASP A 51 7.79 5.60 -6.03
N SER A 52 8.63 5.05 -5.14
CA SER A 52 9.99 4.54 -5.41
C SER A 52 10.11 3.62 -6.63
N ALA A 53 9.00 3.02 -7.09
CA ALA A 53 8.92 2.35 -8.40
C ALA A 53 9.42 3.25 -9.55
N ALA A 54 9.24 4.57 -9.45
CA ALA A 54 9.75 5.53 -10.41
C ALA A 54 11.25 5.37 -10.65
N ASN A 55 12.03 5.18 -9.58
CA ASN A 55 13.47 5.03 -9.66
C ASN A 55 13.85 3.62 -10.08
N VAL A 56 13.33 2.61 -9.38
CA VAL A 56 13.83 1.23 -9.51
C VAL A 56 13.20 0.43 -10.65
N MET A 57 11.99 0.80 -11.09
CA MET A 57 11.30 0.15 -12.20
C MET A 57 11.37 0.97 -13.49
N ALA A 58 11.27 2.30 -13.40
CA ALA A 58 11.21 3.19 -14.57
C ALA A 58 12.51 3.97 -14.83
N GLY A 59 13.49 3.95 -13.92
CA GLY A 59 14.78 4.61 -14.11
C GLY A 59 14.75 6.14 -14.00
N TYR A 60 13.68 6.71 -13.44
CA TYR A 60 13.64 8.15 -13.17
C TYR A 60 14.64 8.55 -12.09
N SER A 61 15.10 9.80 -12.13
CA SER A 61 15.98 10.37 -11.09
C SER A 61 15.24 10.78 -9.82
N THR A 62 13.92 10.94 -9.89
CA THR A 62 13.03 11.32 -8.78
C THR A 62 11.72 10.54 -8.86
N THR A 63 10.90 10.58 -7.81
CA THR A 63 9.57 9.92 -7.80
C THR A 63 8.47 10.77 -8.46
N LEU A 64 8.72 12.06 -8.69
CA LEU A 64 7.74 13.00 -9.24
C LEU A 64 7.07 12.56 -10.56
N PRO A 65 7.74 11.89 -11.52
CA PRO A 65 7.12 11.56 -12.80
C PRO A 65 6.13 10.40 -12.76
N ILE A 66 6.09 9.61 -11.68
CA ILE A 66 5.21 8.42 -11.63
C ILE A 66 3.74 8.83 -11.53
N THR A 67 2.91 8.23 -12.37
CA THR A 67 1.48 8.57 -12.45
C THR A 67 0.62 7.65 -11.58
N LEU A 68 -0.61 8.08 -11.30
CA LEU A 68 -1.61 7.25 -10.61
C LEU A 68 -1.87 5.93 -11.36
N ASP A 69 -1.94 5.97 -12.69
CA ASP A 69 -2.18 4.77 -13.50
C ASP A 69 -1.01 3.78 -13.42
N GLN A 70 0.22 4.26 -13.34
CA GLN A 70 1.40 3.41 -13.12
C GLN A 70 1.38 2.78 -11.72
N MET A 71 1.00 3.54 -10.69
CA MET A 71 0.82 3.01 -9.34
C MET A 71 -0.26 1.92 -9.29
N ILE A 72 -1.40 2.15 -9.95
CA ILE A 72 -2.49 1.17 -10.06
C ILE A 72 -2.01 -0.10 -10.77
N TYR A 73 -1.25 0.02 -11.86
CA TYR A 73 -0.71 -1.14 -12.58
C TYR A 73 0.23 -2.00 -11.71
N HIS A 74 1.15 -1.38 -10.99
CA HIS A 74 2.03 -2.08 -10.06
C HIS A 74 1.25 -2.72 -8.91
N ALA A 75 0.29 -2.00 -8.34
CA ALA A 75 -0.54 -2.49 -7.25
C ALA A 75 -1.39 -3.70 -7.65
N GLN A 76 -2.04 -3.65 -8.82
CA GLN A 76 -2.76 -4.80 -9.37
C GLN A 76 -1.86 -6.04 -9.52
N SER A 77 -0.61 -5.84 -9.96
CA SER A 77 0.35 -6.92 -10.12
C SER A 77 0.75 -7.53 -8.77
N VAL A 78 0.98 -6.68 -7.78
CA VAL A 78 1.36 -7.08 -6.41
C VAL A 78 0.21 -7.79 -5.70
N VAL A 79 -0.99 -7.23 -5.68
CA VAL A 79 -2.15 -7.79 -4.97
C VAL A 79 -2.47 -9.21 -5.46
N ARG A 80 -2.33 -9.48 -6.77
CA ARG A 80 -2.49 -10.83 -7.33
C ARG A 80 -1.47 -11.84 -6.79
N GLY A 81 -0.29 -11.39 -6.36
CA GLY A 81 0.81 -12.22 -5.86
C GLY A 81 0.84 -12.42 -4.34
N VAL A 82 0.02 -11.68 -3.58
CA VAL A 82 0.06 -11.68 -2.10
C VAL A 82 -1.12 -12.47 -1.54
N GLN A 83 -0.84 -13.35 -0.58
CA GLN A 83 -1.85 -14.10 0.16
C GLN A 83 -1.98 -13.64 1.62
N ARG A 84 -0.86 -13.28 2.27
CA ARG A 84 -0.82 -12.99 3.71
C ARG A 84 -0.63 -11.51 4.04
N ALA A 85 0.40 -10.86 3.49
CA ALA A 85 0.82 -9.52 3.88
C ALA A 85 -0.27 -8.47 3.61
N LEU A 86 -0.26 -7.39 4.41
CA LEU A 86 -1.09 -6.21 4.16
C LEU A 86 -0.47 -5.40 3.03
N VAL A 87 -1.19 -5.24 1.91
CA VAL A 87 -0.72 -4.44 0.76
C VAL A 87 -1.16 -2.99 0.93
N ILE A 88 -0.19 -2.09 0.93
CA ILE A 88 -0.33 -0.64 1.03
C ILE A 88 0.12 -0.01 -0.29
N VAL A 89 -0.60 1.00 -0.80
CA VAL A 89 -0.24 1.68 -2.06
C VAL A 89 -0.07 3.17 -1.85
N ASP A 90 0.98 3.75 -2.42
CA ASP A 90 1.21 5.19 -2.35
C ASP A 90 0.25 5.97 -3.25
N LEU A 91 -0.23 7.09 -2.73
CA LEU A 91 -0.74 8.18 -3.56
C LEU A 91 0.46 8.93 -4.14
N PRO A 92 0.65 8.94 -5.48
CA PRO A 92 1.80 9.59 -6.09
C PRO A 92 1.68 11.12 -6.03
N PHE A 93 2.80 11.80 -6.24
CA PHE A 93 2.84 13.26 -6.21
C PHE A 93 1.80 13.90 -7.15
N GLY A 94 1.19 15.00 -6.71
CA GLY A 94 0.17 15.75 -7.46
C GLY A 94 -1.25 15.18 -7.38
N THR A 95 -1.45 14.04 -6.70
CA THR A 95 -2.76 13.40 -6.57
C THR A 95 -3.52 13.73 -5.28
N TYR A 96 -2.86 14.35 -4.28
CA TYR A 96 -3.48 14.48 -2.95
C TYR A 96 -3.12 15.76 -2.16
N GLN A 97 -2.11 16.53 -2.56
CA GLN A 97 -1.50 17.59 -1.72
C GLN A 97 -2.35 18.86 -1.55
N SER A 98 -3.15 19.23 -2.55
CA SER A 98 -3.79 20.57 -2.59
C SER A 98 -5.29 20.57 -2.33
N ASN A 99 -5.94 19.39 -2.37
CA ASN A 99 -7.39 19.29 -2.33
C ASN A 99 -7.80 17.93 -1.70
N PRO A 100 -8.47 17.94 -0.53
CA PRO A 100 -8.94 16.73 0.14
C PRO A 100 -9.90 15.86 -0.70
N GLU A 101 -10.76 16.46 -1.52
CA GLU A 101 -11.63 15.74 -2.46
C GLU A 101 -10.81 15.02 -3.54
N LYS A 102 -9.76 15.65 -4.06
CA LYS A 102 -8.85 15.02 -5.04
C LYS A 102 -8.07 13.85 -4.42
N ALA A 103 -7.64 14.01 -3.18
CA ALA A 103 -7.01 12.93 -2.42
C ALA A 103 -7.95 11.74 -2.25
N LEU A 104 -9.21 12.00 -1.88
CA LEU A 104 -10.25 10.98 -1.77
C LEU A 104 -10.55 10.30 -3.11
N GLU A 105 -10.69 11.05 -4.21
CA GLU A 105 -10.91 10.50 -5.55
C GLU A 105 -9.78 9.55 -5.96
N SER A 106 -8.53 9.96 -5.74
CA SER A 106 -7.35 9.16 -6.06
C SER A 106 -7.27 7.91 -5.18
N ALA A 107 -7.60 8.01 -3.89
CA ALA A 107 -7.66 6.88 -2.97
C ALA A 107 -8.76 5.88 -3.39
N ILE A 108 -9.96 6.37 -3.75
CA ILE A 108 -11.06 5.54 -4.26
C ILE A 108 -10.63 4.79 -5.52
N ARG A 109 -9.96 5.47 -6.46
CA ARG A 109 -9.44 4.83 -7.68
C ARG A 109 -8.48 3.68 -7.36
N ILE A 110 -7.48 3.92 -6.50
CA ILE A 110 -6.57 2.86 -6.06
C ILE A 110 -7.34 1.68 -5.45
N MET A 111 -8.24 1.92 -4.50
CA MET A 111 -8.95 0.85 -3.81
C MET A 111 -9.82 0.03 -4.78
N LYS A 112 -10.57 0.71 -5.66
CA LYS A 112 -11.48 0.05 -6.63
C LYS A 112 -10.75 -0.70 -7.73
N GLU A 113 -9.62 -0.17 -8.18
CA GLU A 113 -8.92 -0.72 -9.35
C GLU A 113 -7.87 -1.77 -8.97
N THR A 114 -7.48 -1.88 -7.69
CA THR A 114 -6.34 -2.73 -7.27
C THR A 114 -6.65 -3.81 -6.25
N ASP A 115 -7.75 -3.70 -5.49
CA ASP A 115 -8.03 -4.53 -4.30
C ASP A 115 -6.95 -4.45 -3.19
N ALA A 116 -6.16 -3.36 -3.17
CA ALA A 116 -5.23 -3.08 -2.07
C ALA A 116 -5.96 -2.92 -0.72
N ASN A 117 -5.21 -2.99 0.38
CA ASN A 117 -5.80 -3.01 1.73
C ASN A 117 -5.76 -1.64 2.42
N ALA A 118 -4.82 -0.78 2.05
CA ALA A 118 -4.66 0.55 2.59
C ALA A 118 -3.89 1.46 1.62
N ILE A 119 -3.88 2.75 1.90
CA ILE A 119 -3.11 3.76 1.17
C ILE A 119 -2.02 4.39 2.05
N LYS A 120 -0.93 4.86 1.44
CA LYS A 120 0.00 5.81 2.05
C LYS A 120 -0.14 7.15 1.37
N LEU A 121 -0.17 8.21 2.16
CA LEU A 121 0.03 9.59 1.71
C LEU A 121 1.16 10.24 2.51
N GLU A 122 1.88 11.17 1.90
CA GLU A 122 2.98 11.88 2.56
C GLU A 122 2.61 13.33 2.85
N GLY A 123 2.72 13.74 4.10
CA GLY A 123 2.46 15.11 4.52
C GLY A 123 2.44 15.23 6.04
N GLY A 124 2.53 16.46 6.52
CA GLY A 124 2.38 16.79 7.93
C GLY A 124 0.93 17.11 8.31
N ALA A 125 0.78 18.12 9.18
CA ALA A 125 -0.52 18.59 9.66
C ALA A 125 -1.43 19.09 8.52
N GLU A 126 -0.85 19.58 7.44
CA GLU A 126 -1.53 20.02 6.23
C GLU A 126 -2.32 18.90 5.52
N ALA A 127 -1.98 17.63 5.75
CA ALA A 127 -2.70 16.50 5.18
C ALA A 127 -3.88 16.01 6.05
N ALA A 128 -4.11 16.59 7.22
CA ALA A 128 -5.09 16.11 8.19
C ALA A 128 -6.52 16.06 7.61
N ASP A 129 -6.93 17.07 6.85
CA ASP A 129 -8.25 17.12 6.24
C ASP A 129 -8.43 16.04 5.16
N ALA A 130 -7.39 15.77 4.37
CA ALA A 130 -7.39 14.69 3.39
C ALA A 130 -7.48 13.32 4.08
N ILE A 131 -6.66 13.08 5.11
CA ILE A 131 -6.69 11.85 5.92
C ILE A 131 -8.08 11.62 6.49
N LYS A 132 -8.67 12.66 7.10
CA LYS A 132 -9.99 12.58 7.71
C LYS A 132 -11.05 12.15 6.70
N LYS A 133 -11.10 12.78 5.52
CA LYS A 133 -12.06 12.40 4.47
C LYS A 133 -11.88 10.98 3.96
N ILE A 134 -10.64 10.55 3.76
CA ILE A 134 -10.32 9.20 3.27
C ILE A 134 -10.78 8.15 4.29
N VAL A 135 -10.49 8.38 5.57
CA VAL A 135 -10.92 7.49 6.66
C VAL A 135 -12.43 7.48 6.83
N GLU A 136 -13.11 8.63 6.72
CA GLU A 136 -14.57 8.73 6.76
C GLU A 136 -15.26 7.97 5.60
N ALA A 137 -14.57 7.85 4.45
CA ALA A 137 -15.02 7.04 3.33
C ALA A 137 -14.74 5.52 3.51
N GLY A 138 -14.15 5.12 4.64
CA GLY A 138 -13.85 3.72 4.96
C GLY A 138 -12.56 3.19 4.33
N ILE A 139 -11.68 4.07 3.83
CA ILE A 139 -10.37 3.69 3.28
C ILE A 139 -9.32 3.82 4.38
N LEU A 140 -8.48 2.80 4.52
CA LEU A 140 -7.42 2.70 5.52
C LEU A 140 -6.09 3.29 5.04
#